data_AF-J2VN09-F1
#
_entry.id   AF-J2VN09-F1
#
_cell.length_a   1.000
_cell.length_b   1.000
_cell.length_c   1.000
_cell.angle_alpha   90.00
_cell.angle_beta   90.00
_cell.angle_gamma   90.00
#
_symmetry.space_group_name_H-M   'P 1'
#
loop_
_entity.id
_entity.type
_entity.pdbx_description
1 polymer ?
#
loop_
_entity_poly.entity_id
_entity_poly.type
_entity_poly.pdbx_seq_one_letter_code
_entity_poly.pdbx_strand_id
1 'polypeptide(L)'
;MKPNERPWADHGNVSEDEIFLAVGKALSRWEMVEHAVAGLFTVVTVGNYHAPTNPMLRAYSAVVGSKNRIDMVRAALQSWLLVWPACPLASNATDALNRCGSWAGRRNDIAHGLVDILLDDSRWYLFPGLYAAKGRTLAANPVQGKPVLQRPDYRYNSEIIEAFSDEFLALFNHVNQTTSALGEWYRIASGSGKT
;
A
#
# COMPACT_ATOMS: atom_id res chain seq x y z
N MET A 1 -4.97 -3.44 -12.98
CA MET A 1 -3.80 -2.53 -13.10
C MET A 1 -2.62 -3.18 -12.39
N LYS A 2 -1.35 -2.99 -12.80
CA LYS A 2 -0.22 -3.62 -12.10
C LYS A 2 0.41 -2.68 -11.06
N PRO A 3 0.96 -3.20 -9.94
CA PRO A 3 1.53 -2.35 -8.88
C PRO A 3 2.72 -1.47 -9.31
N ASN A 4 3.49 -1.91 -10.31
CA ASN A 4 4.65 -1.17 -10.82
C ASN A 4 4.29 -0.20 -11.95
N GLU A 5 3.09 -0.27 -12.53
CA GLU A 5 2.66 0.61 -13.62
C GLU A 5 2.34 2.01 -13.10
N ARG A 6 2.85 3.04 -13.79
CA ARG A 6 2.47 4.45 -13.62
C ARG A 6 1.73 4.86 -14.88
N PRO A 7 0.41 4.66 -14.96
CA PRO A 7 -0.34 5.05 -16.15
C PRO A 7 -0.20 6.57 -16.34
N TRP A 8 -0.09 6.99 -17.59
CA TRP A 8 -0.10 8.40 -17.94
C TRP A 8 -1.52 8.75 -18.36
N ALA A 9 -2.17 9.68 -17.65
CA ALA A 9 -3.48 10.18 -18.05
C ALA A 9 -3.36 10.88 -19.40
N ASP A 10 -4.18 10.55 -20.39
CA ASP A 10 -4.20 11.26 -21.68
C ASP A 10 -4.83 12.65 -21.52
N HIS A 11 -5.90 12.75 -20.72
CA HIS A 11 -6.63 13.98 -20.41
C HIS A 11 -6.79 14.16 -18.90
N GLY A 12 -6.76 15.40 -18.43
CA GLY A 12 -6.98 15.74 -17.02
C GLY A 12 -8.45 16.02 -16.70
N ASN A 13 -8.74 16.23 -15.42
CA ASN A 13 -10.09 16.53 -14.95
C ASN A 13 -10.48 17.99 -15.23
N VAL A 14 -11.79 18.26 -15.24
CA VAL A 14 -12.33 19.62 -15.38
C VAL A 14 -12.14 20.39 -14.07
N SER A 15 -12.29 19.72 -12.93
CA SER A 15 -12.12 20.31 -11.59
C SER A 15 -11.07 19.55 -10.78
N GLU A 16 -10.35 20.28 -9.92
CA GLU A 16 -9.49 19.70 -8.89
C GLU A 16 -10.26 18.85 -7.88
N ASP A 17 -11.55 19.16 -7.64
CA ASP A 17 -12.41 18.44 -6.69
C ASP A 17 -12.53 16.94 -7.04
N GLU A 18 -12.56 16.62 -8.34
CA GLU A 18 -12.63 15.23 -8.82
C GLU A 18 -11.40 14.43 -8.38
N ILE A 19 -10.23 15.09 -8.39
CA ILE A 19 -8.97 14.50 -7.99
C ILE A 19 -8.90 14.38 -6.47
N PHE A 20 -9.27 15.44 -5.73
CA PHE A 20 -9.29 15.39 -4.27
C PHE A 20 -10.23 14.29 -3.74
N LEU A 21 -11.41 14.13 -4.36
CA LEU A 21 -12.33 13.06 -4.03
C LEU A 21 -11.70 11.68 -4.29
N ALA A 22 -11.08 11.48 -5.45
CA ALA A 22 -10.43 10.21 -5.79
C ALA A 22 -9.26 9.89 -4.84
N VAL A 23 -8.44 10.89 -4.49
CA VAL A 23 -7.35 10.78 -3.51
C VAL A 23 -7.91 10.36 -2.15
N GLY A 24 -8.96 11.01 -1.66
CA GLY A 24 -9.59 10.68 -0.38
C GLY A 24 -10.08 9.23 -0.32
N LYS A 25 -10.77 8.77 -1.39
CA LYS A 25 -11.20 7.37 -1.53
C LYS A 25 -10.01 6.41 -1.50
N ALA A 26 -8.98 6.66 -2.31
CA ALA A 26 -7.82 5.78 -2.44
C ALA A 26 -7.04 5.67 -1.13
N LEU A 27 -6.76 6.80 -0.46
CA LEU A 27 -6.03 6.78 0.81
C LEU A 27 -6.84 6.13 1.94
N SER A 28 -8.16 6.33 1.97
CA SER A 28 -9.03 5.64 2.93
C SER A 28 -9.02 4.13 2.73
N ARG A 29 -9.08 3.65 1.48
CA ARG A 29 -9.00 2.22 1.18
C ARG A 29 -7.61 1.64 1.45
N TRP A 30 -6.55 2.41 1.26
CA TRP A 30 -5.22 1.99 1.70
C TRP A 30 -5.13 1.84 3.23
N GLU A 31 -5.76 2.73 4.00
CA GLU A 31 -5.82 2.58 5.45
C GLU A 31 -6.53 1.29 5.87
N MET A 32 -7.54 0.85 5.10
CA MET A 32 -8.14 -0.48 5.31
C MET A 32 -7.11 -1.60 5.12
N VAL A 33 -6.23 -1.51 4.11
CA VAL A 33 -5.12 -2.46 3.91
C VAL A 33 -4.16 -2.46 5.11
N GLU A 34 -3.75 -1.29 5.60
CA GLU A 34 -2.90 -1.17 6.80
C GLU A 34 -3.56 -1.84 8.01
N HIS A 35 -4.86 -1.61 8.21
CA HIS A 35 -5.61 -2.22 9.30
C HIS A 35 -5.65 -3.76 9.18
N ALA A 36 -5.85 -4.30 7.97
CA ALA A 36 -5.81 -5.74 7.75
C ALA A 36 -4.40 -6.33 7.99
N VAL A 37 -3.33 -5.63 7.60
CA VAL A 37 -1.95 -6.03 7.89
C VAL A 37 -1.66 -6.02 9.40
N ALA A 38 -2.18 -5.03 10.13
CA ALA A 38 -2.11 -5.01 11.60
C ALA A 38 -2.85 -6.20 12.22
N GLY A 39 -4.01 -6.57 11.65
CA GLY A 39 -4.74 -7.77 12.02
C GLY A 39 -3.90 -9.05 11.86
N LEU A 40 -3.16 -9.18 10.76
CA LEU A 40 -2.24 -10.30 10.54
C LEU A 40 -1.12 -10.33 11.59
N PHE A 41 -0.56 -9.15 11.92
CA PHE A 41 0.43 -9.02 12.98
C PHE A 41 -0.12 -9.54 14.32
N THR A 42 -1.37 -9.21 14.65
CA THR A 42 -2.05 -9.68 15.86
C THR A 42 -2.10 -11.21 15.90
N VAL A 43 -2.51 -11.85 14.80
CA VAL A 43 -2.59 -13.32 14.71
C VAL A 43 -1.22 -13.96 14.92
N VAL A 44 -0.19 -13.49 14.22
CA VAL A 44 1.13 -14.15 14.26
C VAL A 44 1.94 -13.86 15.52
N THR A 45 1.50 -12.93 16.37
CA THR A 45 2.20 -12.59 17.62
C THR A 45 1.46 -13.03 18.88
N VAL A 46 0.13 -12.97 18.89
CA VAL A 46 -0.70 -13.30 20.07
C VAL A 46 -1.58 -14.52 19.82
N GLY A 47 -1.76 -14.94 18.57
CA GLY A 47 -2.58 -16.10 18.24
C GLY A 47 -4.08 -15.85 18.34
N ASN A 48 -4.50 -14.59 18.50
CA ASN A 48 -5.92 -14.23 18.55
C ASN A 48 -6.16 -12.92 17.81
N TYR A 49 -6.88 -12.99 16.70
CA TYR A 49 -7.23 -11.84 15.86
C TYR A 49 -8.02 -10.75 16.61
N HIS A 50 -8.89 -11.12 17.55
CA HIS A 50 -9.82 -10.19 18.19
C HIS A 50 -9.28 -9.54 19.47
N ALA A 51 -8.05 -9.87 19.88
CA ALA A 51 -7.51 -9.41 21.16
C ALA A 51 -6.09 -8.82 21.01
N PRO A 52 -5.93 -7.69 20.30
CA PRO A 52 -4.66 -6.96 20.32
C PRO A 52 -4.34 -6.49 21.74
N THR A 53 -3.09 -6.67 22.15
CA THR A 53 -2.62 -6.21 23.46
C THR A 53 -2.04 -4.80 23.35
N ASN A 54 -2.10 -4.01 24.43
CA ASN A 54 -1.53 -2.65 24.44
C ASN A 54 -0.05 -2.60 24.02
N PRO A 55 0.84 -3.53 24.46
CA PRO A 55 2.22 -3.57 23.98
C PRO A 55 2.33 -3.80 22.47
N MET A 56 1.50 -4.68 21.89
CA MET A 56 1.48 -4.93 20.45
C MET A 56 1.02 -3.69 19.68
N LEU A 57 -0.06 -3.04 20.10
CA LEU A 57 -0.55 -1.81 19.47
C LEU A 57 0.53 -0.73 19.46
N ARG A 58 1.25 -0.56 20.57
CA ARG A 58 2.38 0.37 20.69
C ARG A 58 3.55 -0.03 19.78
N ALA A 59 3.91 -1.31 19.75
CA ALA A 59 4.99 -1.81 18.90
C ALA A 59 4.69 -1.59 17.41
N TYR A 60 3.47 -1.93 16.96
CA TYR A 60 3.07 -1.74 15.57
C TYR A 60 2.99 -0.27 15.18
N SER A 61 2.35 0.56 16.03
CA SER A 61 2.20 2.00 15.75
C SER A 61 3.51 2.78 15.78
N ALA A 62 4.51 2.32 16.54
CA ALA A 62 5.84 2.94 16.59
C ALA A 62 6.62 2.76 15.27
N VAL A 63 6.26 1.78 14.43
CA VAL A 63 6.90 1.59 13.13
C VAL A 63 6.37 2.61 12.14
N VAL A 64 7.26 3.50 11.70
CA VAL A 64 6.94 4.56 10.74
C VAL A 64 6.98 4.02 9.31
N GLY A 65 5.89 4.24 8.59
CA GLY A 65 5.76 3.94 7.16
C GLY A 65 5.25 2.53 6.86
N SER A 66 4.35 2.44 5.88
CA SER A 66 3.69 1.21 5.42
C SER A 66 4.67 0.08 5.09
N LYS A 67 5.71 0.38 4.31
CA LYS A 67 6.72 -0.62 3.93
C LYS A 67 7.36 -1.27 5.15
N ASN A 68 7.77 -0.47 6.13
CA ASN A 68 8.43 -0.97 7.33
C ASN A 68 7.49 -1.82 8.19
N ARG A 69 6.21 -1.44 8.28
CA ARG A 69 5.19 -2.26 8.95
C ARG A 69 5.01 -3.61 8.24
N ILE A 70 4.84 -3.60 6.92
CA ILE A 70 4.72 -4.82 6.12
C ILE A 70 5.95 -5.73 6.30
N ASP A 71 7.16 -5.15 6.28
CA ASP A 71 8.41 -5.88 6.48
C ASP A 71 8.50 -6.47 7.90
N MET A 72 8.06 -5.73 8.92
CA MET A 72 7.95 -6.23 10.29
C MET A 72 6.96 -7.41 10.39
N VAL A 73 5.76 -7.30 9.80
CA VAL A 73 4.77 -8.39 9.81
C VAL A 73 5.30 -9.61 9.05
N ARG A 74 6.05 -9.42 7.97
CA ARG A 74 6.69 -10.54 7.23
C ARG A 74 7.70 -11.27 8.11
N ALA A 75 8.54 -10.56 8.85
CA ALA A 75 9.48 -11.18 9.78
C ALA A 75 8.76 -11.94 10.91
N ALA A 76 7.68 -11.36 11.45
CA ALA A 76 6.85 -12.01 12.47
C ALA A 76 6.19 -13.29 11.93
N LEU A 77 5.64 -13.25 10.71
CA LEU A 77 5.06 -14.41 10.04
C LEU A 77 6.11 -15.52 9.84
N GLN A 78 7.31 -15.17 9.38
CA GLN A 78 8.40 -16.15 9.20
C GLN A 78 8.76 -16.84 10.51
N SER A 79 8.90 -16.07 11.60
CA SER A 79 9.17 -16.63 12.93
C SER A 79 8.02 -17.53 13.42
N TRP A 80 6.78 -17.13 13.18
CA TRP A 80 5.60 -17.91 13.57
C TRP A 80 5.51 -19.23 12.80
N LEU A 81 5.88 -19.24 11.51
CA LEU A 81 5.91 -20.45 10.68
C LEU A 81 6.99 -21.46 11.10
N LEU A 82 8.03 -21.04 11.83
CA LEU A 82 8.98 -22.00 12.44
C LEU A 82 8.31 -22.85 13.52
N VAL A 83 7.32 -22.29 14.24
CA VAL A 83 6.52 -23.01 15.23
C VAL A 83 5.41 -23.81 14.56
N TRP A 84 4.87 -23.31 13.45
CA TRP A 84 3.74 -23.89 12.71
C TRP A 84 4.10 -24.24 11.24
N PRO A 85 5.07 -25.14 11.01
CA PRO A 85 5.60 -25.40 9.67
C PRO A 85 4.57 -26.05 8.72
N ALA A 86 3.57 -26.74 9.27
CA ALA A 86 2.50 -27.40 8.51
C ALA A 86 1.30 -26.48 8.21
N CYS A 87 1.39 -25.17 8.47
CA CYS A 87 0.28 -24.25 8.22
C CYS A 87 -0.06 -24.20 6.71
N PRO A 88 -1.27 -24.62 6.28
CA PRO A 88 -1.63 -24.65 4.87
C PRO A 88 -1.82 -23.25 4.26
N LEU A 89 -1.91 -22.21 5.09
CA LEU A 89 -2.14 -20.83 4.69
C LEU A 89 -0.85 -20.00 4.57
N ALA A 90 0.33 -20.61 4.82
CA ALA A 90 1.62 -19.92 4.82
C ALA A 90 1.91 -19.18 3.51
N SER A 91 1.65 -19.84 2.37
CA SER A 91 1.84 -19.26 1.04
C SER A 91 0.90 -18.08 0.82
N ASN A 92 -0.38 -18.21 1.19
CA ASN A 92 -1.38 -17.16 1.02
C ASN A 92 -1.04 -15.92 1.87
N ALA A 93 -0.61 -16.10 3.11
CA ALA A 93 -0.20 -15.00 3.99
C ALA A 93 1.06 -14.28 3.46
N THR A 94 2.00 -15.04 2.91
CA THR A 94 3.21 -14.48 2.28
C THR A 94 2.89 -13.70 1.02
N ASP A 95 2.04 -14.25 0.13
CA ASP A 95 1.60 -13.56 -1.08
C ASP A 95 0.85 -12.26 -0.76
N ALA A 96 -0.07 -12.30 0.20
CA ALA A 96 -0.81 -11.12 0.65
C ALA A 96 0.14 -9.98 1.07
N LEU A 97 1.16 -10.27 1.90
CA LEU A 97 2.15 -9.28 2.32
C LEU A 97 3.04 -8.79 1.17
N ASN A 98 3.39 -9.65 0.21
CA ASN A 98 4.16 -9.26 -0.97
C ASN A 98 3.38 -8.31 -1.86
N ARG A 99 2.07 -8.57 -2.05
CA ARG A 99 1.16 -7.67 -2.78
C ARG A 99 0.99 -6.33 -2.07
N CYS A 100 0.88 -6.30 -0.74
CA CYS A 100 0.91 -5.03 0.01
C CYS A 100 2.20 -4.24 -0.26
N GLY A 101 3.35 -4.92 -0.22
CA GLY A 101 4.64 -4.30 -0.50
C GLY A 101 4.75 -3.69 -1.90
N SER A 102 4.18 -4.36 -2.91
CA SER A 102 4.24 -3.89 -4.30
C SER A 102 3.32 -2.69 -4.58
N TRP A 103 2.18 -2.59 -3.90
CA TRP A 103 1.23 -1.48 -4.05
C TRP A 103 1.59 -0.23 -3.24
N ALA A 104 2.45 -0.34 -2.23
CA ALA A 104 2.87 0.80 -1.39
C ALA A 104 3.46 1.97 -2.19
N GLY A 105 4.10 1.69 -3.33
CA GLY A 105 4.61 2.73 -4.24
C GLY A 105 3.52 3.61 -4.83
N ARG A 106 2.40 3.01 -5.27
CA ARG A 106 1.25 3.74 -5.83
C ARG A 106 0.53 4.58 -4.78
N ARG A 107 0.38 4.04 -3.57
CA ARG A 107 -0.11 4.84 -2.43
C ARG A 107 0.78 6.05 -2.18
N ASN A 108 2.11 5.89 -2.23
CA ASN A 108 3.02 7.01 -2.01
C ASN A 108 2.94 8.05 -3.13
N ASP A 109 2.78 7.62 -4.38
CA ASP A 109 2.54 8.54 -5.49
C ASP A 109 1.27 9.39 -5.20
N ILE A 110 0.16 8.76 -4.77
CA ILE A 110 -1.10 9.45 -4.43
C ILE A 110 -0.95 10.38 -3.21
N ALA A 111 -0.31 9.91 -2.13
CA ALA A 111 -0.19 10.64 -0.87
C ALA A 111 0.75 11.86 -0.93
N HIS A 112 1.71 11.84 -1.86
CA HIS A 112 2.72 12.89 -2.01
C HIS A 112 2.61 13.66 -3.33
N GLY A 113 1.58 13.37 -4.13
CA GLY A 113 1.29 14.10 -5.34
C GLY A 113 0.80 15.52 -5.05
N LEU A 114 1.06 16.42 -5.99
CA LEU A 114 0.51 17.77 -6.05
C LEU A 114 -0.64 17.77 -7.07
N VAL A 115 -1.77 18.36 -6.68
CA VAL A 115 -2.88 18.65 -7.59
C VAL A 115 -2.66 20.04 -8.18
N ASP A 116 -2.53 20.11 -9.50
CA ASP A 116 -2.28 21.38 -10.20
C ASP A 116 -2.63 21.24 -11.69
N ILE A 117 -2.65 22.36 -12.38
CA ILE A 117 -2.82 22.46 -13.83
C ILE A 117 -1.45 22.39 -14.50
N LEU A 118 -1.30 21.48 -15.45
CA LEU A 118 -0.17 21.55 -16.39
C LEU A 118 -0.46 22.66 -17.39
N LEU A 119 0.50 23.60 -17.54
CA LEU A 119 0.40 24.85 -18.31
C LEU A 119 -0.19 24.69 -19.72
N ASP A 120 -0.12 23.50 -20.30
CA ASP A 120 -0.46 23.23 -21.70
C ASP A 120 -1.90 22.70 -21.93
N ASP A 121 -2.64 22.24 -20.91
CA ASP A 121 -3.97 21.62 -21.10
C ASP A 121 -5.12 22.32 -20.35
N SER A 122 -4.86 23.28 -19.45
CA SER A 122 -5.92 23.88 -18.59
C SER A 122 -6.78 22.84 -17.85
N ARG A 123 -6.25 21.62 -17.66
CA ARG A 123 -6.87 20.49 -16.96
C ARG A 123 -6.10 20.15 -15.71
N TRP A 124 -6.80 19.59 -14.74
CA TRP A 124 -6.26 19.21 -13.45
C TRP A 124 -5.67 17.80 -13.47
N TYR A 125 -4.55 17.63 -12.77
CA TYR A 125 -3.86 16.36 -12.60
C TYR A 125 -3.25 16.22 -11.21
N LEU A 126 -2.96 14.99 -10.81
CA LEU A 126 -2.05 14.67 -9.71
C LEU A 126 -0.70 14.20 -10.26
N PHE A 127 0.38 14.87 -9.87
CA PHE A 127 1.74 14.56 -10.33
C PHE A 127 2.78 14.89 -9.23
N PRO A 128 4.05 14.42 -9.34
CA PRO A 128 5.09 14.76 -8.39
C PRO A 128 5.33 16.27 -8.29
N GLY A 129 5.33 16.80 -7.07
CA GLY A 129 5.74 18.19 -6.81
C GLY A 129 7.16 18.50 -7.33
N LEU A 130 7.46 19.78 -7.57
CA LEU A 130 8.72 20.21 -8.20
C LEU A 130 9.98 19.71 -7.46
N TYR A 131 9.93 19.70 -6.14
CA TYR A 131 11.05 19.31 -5.28
C TYR A 131 11.05 17.82 -4.88
N ALA A 132 10.15 17.01 -5.45
CA ALA A 132 10.10 15.57 -5.22
C ALA A 132 11.16 14.85 -6.07
N ALA A 133 12.41 14.87 -5.60
CA ALA A 133 13.58 14.31 -6.32
C ALA A 133 13.45 12.84 -6.75
N LYS A 134 12.59 12.04 -6.10
CA LYS A 134 12.31 10.64 -6.47
C LYS A 134 11.26 10.46 -7.58
N GLY A 135 10.50 11.51 -7.90
CA GLY A 135 9.47 11.49 -8.94
C GLY A 135 9.82 12.36 -10.15
N ARG A 136 11.03 12.92 -10.16
CA ARG A 136 11.58 13.74 -11.25
C ARG A 136 13.02 13.33 -11.44
N THR A 137 13.29 12.61 -12.53
CA THR A 137 14.67 12.32 -12.90
C THR A 137 15.33 13.62 -13.39
N LEU A 138 16.64 13.80 -13.15
CA LEU A 138 17.39 14.91 -13.74
C LEU A 138 17.97 14.43 -15.07
N ALA A 139 17.63 15.11 -16.16
CA ALA A 139 18.23 14.84 -17.46
C ALA A 139 19.27 15.92 -17.80
N ALA A 140 20.36 15.51 -18.47
CA ALA A 140 21.30 16.46 -19.05
C ALA A 140 20.59 17.26 -20.14
N ASN A 141 20.69 18.60 -20.11
CA ASN A 141 20.26 19.44 -21.22
C ASN A 141 21.18 19.19 -22.42
N PRO A 142 20.66 18.66 -23.55
CA PRO A 142 21.49 18.37 -24.71
C PRO A 142 22.08 19.64 -25.36
N VAL A 143 21.57 20.83 -25.04
CA VAL A 143 22.02 22.11 -25.61
C VAL A 143 23.02 22.84 -24.70
N GLN A 144 22.96 22.64 -23.38
CA GLN A 144 23.71 23.48 -22.42
C GLN A 144 24.52 22.70 -21.38
N GLY A 145 24.47 21.36 -21.36
CA GLY A 145 25.16 20.53 -20.36
C GLY A 145 24.69 20.71 -18.92
N LYS A 146 23.73 21.62 -18.66
CA LYS A 146 23.13 21.86 -17.35
C LYS A 146 21.99 20.86 -17.09
N PRO A 147 21.72 20.45 -15.85
CA PRO A 147 20.55 19.62 -15.55
C PRO A 147 19.27 20.40 -15.89
N VAL A 148 18.36 19.79 -16.65
CA VAL A 148 16.99 20.28 -16.81
C VAL A 148 16.08 19.33 -16.03
N LEU A 149 15.13 19.91 -15.32
CA LEU A 149 14.07 19.15 -14.65
C LEU A 149 13.31 18.34 -15.70
N GLN A 150 13.45 17.02 -15.63
CA GLN A 150 12.78 16.12 -16.56
C GLN A 150 11.28 16.06 -16.25
N ARG A 151 10.53 15.56 -17.23
CA ARG A 151 9.09 15.29 -17.11
C ARG A 151 8.79 14.50 -15.82
N PRO A 152 7.65 14.74 -15.16
CA PRO A 152 7.26 13.97 -13.98
C PRO A 152 7.18 12.48 -14.32
N ASP A 153 7.50 11.61 -13.35
CA ASP A 153 7.44 10.15 -13.55
C ASP A 153 6.01 9.59 -13.63
N TYR A 154 5.01 10.37 -13.21
CA TYR A 154 3.60 10.06 -13.36
C TYR A 154 2.74 11.31 -13.52
N ARG A 155 1.55 11.11 -14.12
CA ARG A 155 0.47 12.10 -14.24
C ARG A 155 -0.86 11.35 -14.16
N TYR A 156 -1.59 11.51 -13.07
CA TYR A 156 -2.87 10.84 -12.85
C TYR A 156 -4.04 11.81 -12.97
N ASN A 157 -5.14 11.33 -13.54
CA ASN A 157 -6.46 11.92 -13.42
C ASN A 157 -7.26 11.14 -12.35
N SER A 158 -8.50 11.54 -12.06
CA SER A 158 -9.36 10.87 -11.09
C SER A 158 -9.59 9.40 -11.44
N GLU A 159 -9.81 9.07 -12.71
CA GLU A 159 -10.08 7.70 -13.18
C GLU A 159 -8.92 6.73 -12.85
N ILE A 160 -7.68 7.15 -13.07
CA ILE A 160 -6.51 6.34 -12.72
C ILE A 160 -6.41 6.16 -11.20
N ILE A 161 -6.67 7.22 -10.43
CA ILE A 161 -6.64 7.15 -8.96
C ILE A 161 -7.76 6.22 -8.45
N GLU A 162 -8.95 6.26 -9.05
CA GLU A 162 -10.05 5.35 -8.72
C GLU A 162 -9.71 3.89 -9.07
N ALA A 163 -9.03 3.63 -10.19
CA ALA A 163 -8.54 2.29 -10.49
C ALA A 163 -7.53 1.78 -9.44
N PHE A 164 -6.60 2.62 -8.98
CA PHE A 164 -5.74 2.26 -7.83
C PHE A 164 -6.54 2.01 -6.55
N SER A 165 -7.55 2.84 -6.31
CA SER A 165 -8.47 2.73 -5.18
C SER A 165 -9.17 1.36 -5.17
N ASP A 166 -9.62 0.87 -6.32
CA ASP A 166 -10.27 -0.44 -6.44
C ASP A 166 -9.28 -1.59 -6.20
N GLU A 167 -8.05 -1.47 -6.67
CA GLU A 167 -6.98 -2.43 -6.38
C GLU A 167 -6.64 -2.48 -4.89
N PHE A 168 -6.66 -1.33 -4.20
CA PHE A 168 -6.50 -1.28 -2.74
C PHE A 168 -7.66 -1.97 -2.01
N LEU A 169 -8.90 -1.82 -2.48
CA LEU A 169 -10.04 -2.54 -1.90
C LEU A 169 -9.93 -4.05 -2.11
N ALA A 170 -9.56 -4.48 -3.31
CA ALA A 170 -9.34 -5.89 -3.63
C ALA A 170 -8.21 -6.48 -2.77
N LEU A 171 -7.14 -5.73 -2.59
CA LEU A 171 -6.03 -6.10 -1.71
C LEU A 171 -6.47 -6.21 -0.25
N PHE A 172 -7.21 -5.22 0.27
CA PHE A 172 -7.79 -5.26 1.62
C PHE A 172 -8.61 -6.54 1.82
N ASN A 173 -9.54 -6.82 0.91
CA ASN A 173 -10.41 -8.00 0.99
C ASN A 173 -9.57 -9.28 1.06
N HIS A 174 -8.54 -9.39 0.22
CA HIS A 174 -7.64 -10.53 0.22
C HIS A 174 -6.88 -10.68 1.55
N VAL A 175 -6.23 -9.62 2.04
CA VAL A 175 -5.48 -9.67 3.31
C VAL A 175 -6.39 -9.98 4.48
N ASN A 176 -7.58 -9.37 4.53
CA ASN A 176 -8.54 -9.57 5.61
C ASN A 176 -9.08 -11.01 5.63
N GLN A 177 -9.39 -11.59 4.46
CA GLN A 177 -9.80 -12.99 4.34
C GLN A 177 -8.69 -13.94 4.78
N THR A 178 -7.46 -13.71 4.31
CA THR A 178 -6.29 -14.52 4.71
C THR A 178 -6.05 -14.44 6.22
N THR A 179 -6.15 -13.25 6.79
CA THR A 179 -5.97 -13.02 8.23
C THR A 179 -7.03 -13.75 9.06
N SER A 180 -8.29 -13.65 8.64
CA SER A 180 -9.42 -14.34 9.29
C SER A 180 -9.24 -15.86 9.24
N ALA A 181 -8.89 -16.40 8.06
CA ALA A 181 -8.63 -17.82 7.89
C ALA A 181 -7.45 -18.32 8.72
N LEU A 182 -6.37 -17.52 8.81
CA LEU A 182 -5.19 -17.86 9.61
C LEU A 182 -5.50 -17.88 11.11
N GLY A 183 -6.26 -16.88 11.58
CA GLY A 183 -6.71 -16.81 12.96
C GLY A 183 -7.56 -18.02 13.36
N GLU A 184 -8.52 -18.40 12.50
CA GLU A 184 -9.39 -19.55 12.76
C GLU A 184 -8.62 -20.87 12.71
N TRP A 185 -7.74 -21.06 11.73
CA TRP A 185 -6.88 -22.23 11.66
C TRP A 185 -6.02 -22.37 12.92
N TYR A 186 -5.40 -21.28 13.37
CA TYR A 186 -4.57 -21.30 14.57
C TYR A 186 -5.39 -21.63 15.83
N ARG A 187 -6.61 -21.10 15.96
CA ARG A 187 -7.52 -21.43 17.07
C ARG A 187 -7.82 -22.92 17.14
N ILE A 188 -8.08 -23.57 16.01
CA ILE A 188 -8.34 -25.01 15.93
C ILE A 188 -7.06 -25.80 16.26
N ALA A 189 -5.94 -25.47 15.60
CA ALA A 189 -4.68 -26.20 15.75
C ALA A 189 -4.13 -26.14 17.19
N SER A 190 -4.25 -24.99 17.85
CA SER A 190 -3.82 -24.81 19.25
C SER A 190 -4.78 -25.44 20.26
N GLY A 191 -6.06 -25.59 19.91
CA GLY A 191 -7.06 -26.29 20.73
C GLY A 191 -6.89 -27.81 20.73
N SER A 192 -6.53 -28.39 19.58
CA SER A 192 -6.34 -29.84 19.42
C SER A 192 -5.10 -30.41 20.12
N GLY A 193 -4.19 -29.55 20.61
CA GLY A 193 -3.00 -29.97 21.36
C GLY A 193 -3.21 -30.09 22.89
N LYS A 194 -4.46 -30.01 23.38
CA LYS A 194 -4.79 -30.07 24.81
C LYS A 194 -5.48 -31.37 25.27
N THR A 195 -5.45 -32.43 24.46
CA THR A 195 -5.86 -33.80 24.83
C THR A 195 -4.68 -34.72 24.82
#